data_AF-W0GWA3-F1
#
_entry.id   AF-W0GWA3-F1
#
_cell.length_a   1.000
_cell.length_b   1.000
_cell.length_c   1.000
_cell.angle_alpha   90.00
_cell.angle_beta   90.00
_cell.angle_gamma   90.00
#
_symmetry.space_group_name_H-M   'P 1'
#
loop_
_entity.id
_entity.type
_entity.pdbx_description
1 polymer ?
#
loop_
_entity_poly.entity_id
_entity_poly.type
_entity_poly.pdbx_seq_one_letter_code
_entity_poly.pdbx_strand_id
1 'polypeptide(L)' 'MGTTERGTASKASYVSLETEIPEVLYRGMKDFIGEHPNWDQYRVMSSALAHFLFQNGCVDRSVTERYLDDLFIRPDH' A
#
# COMPACT_ATOMS: atom_id res chain seq x y z
N MET A 1 -47.98 -15.81 -9.38
CA MET A 1 -46.70 -16.32 -8.83
C MET A 1 -45.66 -15.25 -9.05
N GLY A 2 -45.39 -14.43 -8.03
CA GLY A 2 -44.39 -13.38 -8.07
C GLY A 2 -43.15 -13.84 -7.33
N THR A 3 -42.08 -14.13 -8.04
CA THR A 3 -40.74 -14.30 -7.46
C THR A 3 -39.99 -13.00 -7.73
N THR A 4 -39.95 -12.12 -6.74
CA THR A 4 -39.11 -10.93 -6.76
C THR A 4 -37.69 -11.35 -6.41
N GLU A 5 -36.81 -11.30 -7.39
CA GLU A 5 -35.38 -11.55 -7.27
C GLU A 5 -34.76 -10.36 -6.55
N ARG A 6 -34.67 -10.43 -5.23
CA ARG A 6 -33.97 -9.41 -4.43
C ARG A 6 -32.46 -9.67 -4.55
N GLY A 7 -31.88 -9.20 -5.65
CA GLY A 7 -30.43 -9.03 -5.77
C GLY A 7 -29.97 -8.02 -4.73
N THR A 8 -29.43 -8.51 -3.62
CA THR A 8 -28.69 -7.69 -2.67
C THR A 8 -27.39 -7.26 -3.34
N ALA A 9 -27.42 -6.12 -4.03
CA ALA A 9 -26.21 -5.46 -4.50
C ALA A 9 -25.35 -5.17 -3.27
N SER A 10 -24.25 -5.92 -3.13
CA SER A 10 -23.22 -5.67 -2.13
C SER A 10 -22.76 -4.24 -2.31
N LYS A 11 -23.02 -3.41 -1.31
CA LYS A 11 -22.59 -2.01 -1.27
C LYS A 11 -21.07 -2.06 -1.24
N ALA A 12 -20.42 -1.90 -2.40
CA ALA A 12 -19.00 -1.63 -2.45
C ALA A 12 -18.82 -0.29 -1.74
N SER A 13 -18.51 -0.34 -0.44
CA SER A 13 -18.17 0.83 0.35
C SER A 13 -16.93 1.42 -0.30
N TYR A 14 -17.11 2.51 -1.05
CA TYR A 14 -15.98 3.25 -1.60
C TYR A 14 -15.14 3.74 -0.44
N VAL A 15 -13.95 3.17 -0.31
CA VAL A 15 -12.95 3.61 0.67
C VAL A 15 -12.16 4.71 -0.01
N SER A 16 -12.13 5.91 0.59
CA SER A 16 -11.23 6.96 0.17
C SER A 16 -9.79 6.53 0.44
N LEU A 17 -8.98 6.51 -0.61
CA LEU A 17 -7.55 6.21 -0.53
C LEU A 17 -6.69 7.48 -0.44
N GLU A 18 -7.32 8.66 -0.53
CA GLU A 18 -6.66 9.95 -0.43
C GLU A 18 -6.58 10.38 1.03
N THR A 19 -5.35 10.47 1.54
CA THR A 19 -5.07 10.95 2.89
C THR A 19 -3.85 11.85 2.86
N GLU A 20 -3.86 12.92 3.65
CA GLU A 20 -2.69 13.77 3.84
C GLU A 20 -1.68 13.04 4.71
N ILE A 21 -0.39 13.09 4.32
CA ILE A 21 0.68 12.50 5.10
C ILE A 21 0.95 13.42 6.30
N PRO A 22 0.86 12.94 7.55
CA PRO A 22 1.24 13.71 8.73
C PRO A 22 2.68 14.23 8.64
N GLU A 23 2.90 15.48 9.04
CA GLU A 23 4.22 16.14 8.91
C GLU A 23 5.36 15.35 9.58
N VAL A 24 5.08 14.68 10.69
CA VAL A 24 6.07 13.85 11.40
C VAL A 24 6.56 12.68 10.54
N LEU A 25 5.65 12.05 9.78
CA LEU A 25 5.99 10.94 8.89
C LEU A 25 6.74 11.45 7.66
N TYR A 26 6.33 12.61 7.14
CA TYR A 26 7.02 13.26 6.03
C TYR A 26 8.48 13.58 6.38
N ARG A 27 8.73 14.18 7.55
CA ARG A 27 10.08 14.48 8.02
C ARG A 27 10.89 13.21 8.23
N GLY A 28 10.34 12.21 8.93
CA GLY A 28 11.03 10.94 9.16
C GLY A 28 11.39 10.20 7.87
N MET A 29 10.49 10.19 6.88
CA MET A 29 10.76 9.62 5.55
C MET A 29 11.88 10.39 4.83
N LYS A 30 11.86 11.73 4.89
CA LYS A 30 12.88 12.57 4.27
C LYS A 30 14.26 12.33 4.88
N ASP A 31 14.34 12.23 6.20
CA ASP A 31 15.59 11.94 6.91
C ASP A 31 16.10 10.54 6.55
N PHE A 32 15.23 9.53 6.55
CA PHE A 32 15.57 8.16 6.16
C PHE A 32 16.11 8.07 4.72
N ILE A 33 15.43 8.69 3.75
CA ILE A 33 15.88 8.73 2.35
C ILE A 33 17.21 9.47 2.23
N GLY A 34 17.42 10.53 3.02
CA GLY A 34 18.67 11.28 3.06
C GLY A 34 19.87 10.44 3.51
N GLU A 35 19.65 9.50 4.42
CA GLU A 35 20.68 8.57 4.92
C GLU A 35 20.85 7.33 4.02
N HIS A 36 19.85 7.02 3.20
CA HIS A 36 19.82 5.83 2.36
C HIS A 36 19.60 6.17 0.87
N PRO A 37 20.67 6.46 0.10
CA PRO A 37 20.56 6.94 -1.28
C PRO A 37 19.94 5.94 -2.28
N ASN A 38 19.78 4.68 -1.88
CA ASN A 38 19.13 3.65 -2.69
C ASN A 38 17.60 3.67 -2.56
N TRP A 39 17.08 4.45 -1.62
CA TRP A 39 15.65 4.56 -1.33
C TRP A 39 15.13 5.89 -1.85
N ASP A 40 13.96 5.85 -2.48
CA ASP A 40 13.20 7.03 -2.87
C ASP A 40 11.85 7.03 -2.15
N GLN A 41 11.10 8.13 -2.30
CA GLN A 41 9.80 8.29 -1.65
C GLN A 41 8.84 7.16 -2.03
N TYR A 42 8.84 6.73 -3.29
CA TYR A 42 7.92 5.71 -3.77
C TYR A 42 8.21 4.35 -3.14
N ARG A 43 9.48 3.93 -3.10
CA ARG A 43 9.86 2.64 -2.50
C ARG A 43 9.58 2.62 -1.01
N VAL A 44 9.87 3.69 -0.27
CA VAL A 44 9.58 3.74 1.17
C VAL A 44 8.07 3.59 1.42
N MET A 45 7.26 4.35 0.70
CA MET A 45 5.80 4.32 0.85
C MET A 45 5.21 2.96 0.45
N SER A 46 5.61 2.42 -0.71
CA SER A 46 5.12 1.14 -1.21
C SER A 46 5.54 -0.01 -0.29
N SER A 47 6.79 -0.02 0.17
CA SER A 47 7.28 -1.02 1.13
C SER A 47 6.55 -0.94 2.47
N ALA A 48 6.34 0.26 3.02
CA ALA A 48 5.60 0.44 4.27
C ALA A 48 4.13 -0.01 4.16
N LEU A 49 3.46 0.31 3.05
CA LEU A 49 2.09 -0.11 2.78
C LEU A 49 1.99 -1.63 2.62
N ALA A 50 2.87 -2.22 1.83
CA ALA A 50 2.87 -3.66 1.60
C ALA A 50 3.20 -4.43 2.89
N HIS A 51 4.14 -3.94 3.70
CA HIS A 51 4.46 -4.50 5.01
C HIS A 51 3.28 -4.39 5.99
N PHE A 52 2.56 -3.26 5.99
CA PHE A 52 1.35 -3.09 6.79
C PHE A 52 0.26 -4.08 6.36
N LEU A 53 -0.02 -4.19 5.06
CA LEU A 53 -1.01 -5.12 4.53
C LEU A 53 -0.65 -6.58 4.86
N PHE A 54 0.61 -6.97 4.68
CA PHE A 54 1.12 -8.29 5.00
C PHE A 54 0.92 -8.65 6.48
N GLN A 55 1.32 -7.75 7.39
CA GLN A 55 1.12 -7.95 8.83
C GLN A 55 -0.37 -8.04 9.24
N ASN A 56 -1.26 -7.36 8.51
CA ASN A 56 -2.70 -7.39 8.76
C ASN A 56 -3.43 -8.55 8.05
N GLY A 57 -2.69 -9.56 7.58
CA GLY A 57 -3.28 -10.79 7.04
C GLY A 57 -3.70 -10.69 5.57
N CYS A 58 -3.14 -9.74 4.80
CA CYS A 58 -3.31 -9.74 3.36
C CYS A 58 -2.63 -10.99 2.76
N VAL A 59 -3.44 -11.91 2.24
CA VAL A 59 -2.98 -13.15 1.59
C VAL A 59 -2.68 -12.96 0.11
N ASP A 60 -2.80 -11.74 -0.41
CA ASP A 60 -2.53 -11.46 -1.82
C ASP A 60 -1.03 -11.56 -2.07
N ARG A 61 -0.67 -12.55 -2.88
CA ARG A 61 0.72 -12.81 -3.25
C ARG A 61 1.34 -11.63 -4.00
N SER A 62 0.53 -10.88 -4.75
CA SER A 62 0.98 -9.69 -5.48
C SER A 62 1.46 -8.58 -4.53
N VAL A 63 0.87 -8.46 -3.34
CA VAL A 63 1.29 -7.50 -2.31
C VAL A 63 2.63 -7.90 -1.71
N THR A 64 2.84 -9.19 -1.49
CA THR A 64 4.10 -9.73 -0.97
C THR A 64 5.21 -9.64 -2.02
N GLU A 65 4.91 -9.95 -3.28
CA GLU A 65 5.85 -9.79 -4.40
C GLU A 65 6.24 -8.33 -4.58
N ARG A 66 5.27 -7.40 -4.55
CA ARG A 66 5.55 -5.97 -4.60
C ARG A 66 6.44 -5.50 -3.43
N TYR A 67 6.18 -5.96 -2.22
CA TYR A 67 7.03 -5.65 -1.05
C TYR A 67 8.48 -6.11 -1.25
N LEU A 68 8.68 -7.33 -1.76
CA LEU A 68 10.01 -7.89 -2.00
C LEU A 68 10.72 -7.16 -3.15
N ASP A 69 9.99 -6.82 -4.21
CA ASP A 69 10.51 -6.03 -5.32
C ASP A 69 10.97 -4.66 -4.82
N ASP A 70 10.16 -3.98 -4.02
CA ASP A 70 10.49 -2.67 -3.45
C ASP A 70 11.65 -2.73 -2.46
N LEU A 71 11.97 -3.88 -1.87
CA LEU A 71 13.12 -4.05 -0.96
C LEU A 71 14.40 -4.44 -1.68
N PHE A 72 14.32 -5.39 -2.61
CA PHE A 72 15.48 -6.11 -3.14
C PHE A 72 15.76 -5.80 -4.60
N ILE A 73 14.74 -5.45 -5.39
CA ILE A 73 14.93 -5.11 -6.80
C ILE A 73 15.30 -3.65 -6.89
N ARG A 74 16.52 -3.39 -7.33
CA ARG A 74 16.94 -2.05 -7.72
C ARG A 74 16.16 -1.72 -9.00
N PRO A 75 15.50 -0.54 -9.10
CA PRO A 75 15.10 -0.07 -10.40
C PRO A 75 16.37 0.02 -11.25
N ASP A 76 16.44 -0.81 -12.30
CA ASP A 76 17.48 -0.70 -13.32
C ASP A 76 17.32 0.69 -13.92
N HIS A 77 18.32 1.53 -13.71
CA HIS A 77 18.26 2.96 -13.98
C HIS A 77 18.78 3.29 -15.38
#